data_AF-A0A8T5FXN5-F1
#
_entry.id   AF-A0A8T5FXN5-F1
#
_cell.length_a   1.000
_cell.length_b   1.000
_cell.length_c   1.000
_cell.angle_alpha   90.00
_cell.angle_beta   90.00
_cell.angle_gamma   90.00
#
_symmetry.space_group_name_H-M   'P 1'
#
loop_
_entity.id
_entity.type
_entity.pdbx_description
1 polymer ?
#
loop_
_entity_poly.entity_id
_entity_poly.type
_entity_poly.pdbx_seq_one_letter_code
_entity_poly.pdbx_strand_id
1 'polypeptide(L)'
;MKKIIYIILLLIIVLAGCKEKITRDKAEKIAIDFVNEKVRFTARTDSESANVLVHQANNQITRIFNEDNFWKVEIFVDSNVDGQSKKGLFIVVIDQYTGDVKDLLQQKIV
;
A
#
# COMPACT_ATOMS: atom_id res chain seq x y z
N MET A 1 -10.66 50.10 -6.68
CA MET A 1 -11.26 49.10 -5.78
C MET A 1 -11.64 47.79 -6.49
N LYS A 2 -12.36 47.81 -7.62
CA LYS A 2 -12.72 46.57 -8.37
C LYS A 2 -11.53 45.67 -8.75
N LYS A 3 -10.38 46.24 -9.15
CA LYS A 3 -9.16 45.47 -9.51
C LYS A 3 -8.55 44.67 -8.33
N ILE A 4 -8.70 45.15 -7.10
CA ILE A 4 -8.16 44.49 -5.89
C ILE A 4 -9.00 43.24 -5.56
N ILE A 5 -10.31 43.30 -5.80
CA ILE A 5 -11.22 42.16 -5.59
C ILE A 5 -10.88 40.99 -6.52
N TYR A 6 -10.54 41.25 -7.79
CA TYR A 6 -10.13 40.21 -8.73
C TYR A 6 -8.82 39.52 -8.32
N ILE A 7 -7.87 40.26 -7.74
CA ILE A 7 -6.58 39.70 -7.28
C ILE A 7 -6.80 38.78 -6.07
N ILE A 8 -7.66 39.17 -5.12
CA ILE A 8 -7.98 38.35 -3.94
C ILE A 8 -8.74 37.08 -4.34
N LEU A 9 -9.69 37.18 -5.28
CA LEU A 9 -10.43 36.03 -5.79
C LEU A 9 -9.51 35.01 -6.49
N LEU A 10 -8.52 35.49 -7.24
CA LEU A 10 -7.56 34.65 -7.96
C LEU A 10 -6.60 33.94 -6.98
N LEU A 11 -6.25 34.58 -5.86
CA LEU A 11 -5.40 34.00 -4.82
C LEU A 11 -6.06 32.82 -4.08
N ILE A 12 -7.38 32.90 -3.84
CA ILE A 12 -8.14 31.85 -3.14
C ILE A 12 -8.23 30.56 -3.97
N ILE A 13 -8.29 30.69 -5.30
CA ILE A 13 -8.36 29.52 -6.21
C ILE A 13 -7.00 28.79 -6.26
N VAL A 14 -5.88 29.51 -6.14
CA VAL A 14 -4.54 28.92 -6.14
C VAL A 14 -4.28 28.09 -4.87
N LEU A 15 -4.86 28.49 -3.74
CA LEU A 15 -4.70 27.78 -2.45
C LEU A 15 -5.49 26.46 -2.39
N ALA A 16 -6.53 26.28 -3.19
CA ALA A 16 -7.34 25.05 -3.22
C ALA A 16 -6.75 23.94 -4.10
N GLY A 17 -5.66 24.20 -4.85
CA GLY A 17 -5.11 23.27 -5.83
C GLY A 17 -4.04 22.30 -5.32
N CYS A 18 -3.54 22.47 -4.10
CA CYS A 18 -2.52 21.58 -3.54
C CYS A 18 -3.17 20.39 -2.85
N LYS A 19 -3.35 19.27 -3.58
CA LYS A 19 -3.63 17.98 -2.92
C LYS A 19 -2.44 17.63 -2.04
N GLU A 20 -2.68 17.52 -0.74
CA GLU A 20 -1.66 17.13 0.22
C GLU A 20 -1.24 15.68 -0.04
N LYS A 21 0.07 15.45 -0.06
CA LYS A 21 0.62 14.10 -0.24
C LYS A 21 0.48 13.34 1.08
N ILE A 22 0.07 12.09 1.01
CA ILE A 22 0.05 11.19 2.17
C ILE A 22 1.49 11.00 2.69
N THR A 23 1.58 10.87 4.01
CA THR A 23 2.86 10.64 4.70
C THR A 23 3.35 9.20 4.50
N ARG A 24 4.63 8.99 4.79
CA ARG A 24 5.25 7.65 4.81
C ARG A 24 4.50 6.70 5.75
N ASP A 25 4.20 7.13 6.97
CA ASP A 25 3.51 6.31 7.98
C ASP A 25 2.09 5.91 7.52
N LYS A 26 1.42 6.82 6.79
CA LYS A 26 0.11 6.52 6.21
C LYS A 26 0.21 5.47 5.10
N ALA A 27 1.23 5.57 4.24
CA ALA A 27 1.48 4.58 3.20
C ALA A 27 1.83 3.19 3.79
N GLU A 28 2.63 3.16 4.86
CA GLU A 28 2.94 1.95 5.63
C GLU A 28 1.67 1.27 6.15
N LYS A 29 0.80 2.03 6.82
CA LYS A 29 -0.46 1.49 7.34
C LYS A 29 -1.35 0.93 6.22
N ILE A 30 -1.52 1.67 5.13
CA ILE A 30 -2.30 1.23 3.96
C ILE A 30 -1.73 -0.07 3.40
N ALA A 31 -0.42 -0.19 3.28
CA ALA A 31 0.22 -1.37 2.74
C ALA A 31 0.02 -2.62 3.63
N ILE A 32 0.18 -2.48 4.96
CA ILE A 32 -0.06 -3.57 5.90
C ILE A 32 -1.52 -4.01 5.87
N ASP A 33 -2.45 -3.06 5.94
CA ASP A 33 -3.89 -3.34 5.93
C ASP A 33 -4.27 -4.06 4.62
N PHE A 34 -3.77 -3.57 3.49
CA PHE A 34 -4.03 -4.15 2.17
C PHE A 34 -3.47 -5.57 2.05
N VAL A 35 -2.24 -5.81 2.49
CA VAL A 35 -1.61 -7.14 2.45
C VAL A 35 -2.39 -8.14 3.29
N ASN A 36 -2.77 -7.77 4.51
CA ASN A 36 -3.57 -8.64 5.39
C ASN A 36 -4.94 -8.98 4.80
N GLU A 37 -5.56 -8.04 4.06
CA GLU A 37 -6.87 -8.26 3.45
C GLU A 37 -6.80 -9.07 2.14
N LYS A 38 -5.77 -8.84 1.31
CA LYS A 38 -5.73 -9.32 -0.09
C LYS A 38 -4.76 -10.46 -0.34
N VAL A 39 -3.68 -10.59 0.42
CA VAL A 39 -2.73 -11.68 0.21
C VAL A 39 -3.33 -12.99 0.70
N ARG A 40 -3.25 -14.02 -0.17
CA ARG A 40 -3.67 -15.39 0.13
C ARG A 40 -2.51 -16.32 -0.15
N PHE A 41 -2.27 -17.25 0.76
CA PHE A 41 -1.37 -18.37 0.50
C PHE A 41 -2.18 -19.64 0.24
N THR A 42 -1.72 -20.44 -0.70
CA THR A 42 -2.29 -21.76 -0.94
C THR A 42 -1.57 -22.80 -0.08
N ALA A 43 -2.34 -23.56 0.69
CA ALA A 43 -1.87 -24.77 1.35
C ALA A 43 -2.49 -26.00 0.67
N ARG A 44 -1.67 -27.03 0.45
CA ARG A 44 -2.17 -28.35 0.09
C ARG A 44 -2.47 -29.07 1.39
N THR A 45 -3.75 -29.23 1.70
CA THR A 45 -4.16 -30.23 2.67
C THR A 45 -4.32 -31.56 1.95
N ASP A 46 -4.37 -32.63 2.73
CA ASP A 46 -4.35 -34.03 2.36
C ASP A 46 -5.53 -34.45 1.47
N SER A 47 -6.44 -33.52 1.14
CA SER A 47 -7.58 -33.77 0.27
C SER A 47 -7.92 -32.65 -0.71
N GLU A 48 -7.46 -31.40 -0.54
CA GLU A 48 -7.69 -30.32 -1.50
C GLU A 48 -6.71 -29.14 -1.31
N SER A 49 -6.47 -28.34 -2.35
CA SER A 49 -5.67 -27.09 -2.21
C SER A 49 -6.59 -25.96 -1.74
N ALA A 50 -6.44 -25.52 -0.49
CA ALA A 50 -7.21 -24.42 0.06
C ALA A 50 -6.44 -23.09 -0.04
N ASN A 51 -7.12 -22.03 -0.47
CA ASN A 51 -6.58 -20.67 -0.46
C ASN A 51 -6.91 -20.02 0.89
N VAL A 52 -5.91 -19.82 1.74
CA VAL A 52 -6.08 -19.20 3.05
C VAL A 52 -5.75 -17.72 2.96
N LEU A 53 -6.69 -16.89 3.40
CA LEU A 53 -6.50 -15.45 3.57
C LEU A 53 -5.56 -15.19 4.75
N VAL A 54 -4.60 -14.31 4.53
CA VAL A 54 -3.55 -14.04 5.51
C VAL A 54 -4.01 -12.94 6.48
N HIS A 55 -4.87 -13.27 7.44
CA HIS A 55 -5.38 -12.28 8.40
C HIS A 55 -4.39 -11.94 9.54
N GLN A 56 -3.34 -12.74 9.73
CA GLN A 56 -2.38 -12.60 10.84
C GLN A 56 -0.95 -12.97 10.41
N ALA A 57 -0.50 -12.53 9.23
CA ALA A 57 0.92 -12.66 8.93
C ALA A 57 1.75 -11.75 9.82
N ASN A 58 2.95 -12.23 10.14
CA ASN A 58 4.01 -11.34 10.56
C ASN A 58 4.45 -10.52 9.34
N ASN A 59 4.04 -9.25 9.30
CA ASN A 59 4.42 -8.32 8.25
C ASN A 59 5.63 -7.52 8.70
N GLN A 60 6.73 -7.65 7.96
CA GLN A 60 7.92 -6.86 8.17
C GLN A 60 8.14 -5.95 6.95
N ILE A 61 8.07 -4.65 7.16
CA ILE A 61 8.46 -3.69 6.12
C ILE A 61 9.97 -3.75 5.95
N THR A 62 10.42 -4.10 4.75
CA THR A 62 11.84 -4.15 4.41
C THR A 62 12.29 -2.81 3.84
N ARG A 63 11.42 -2.14 3.09
CA ARG A 63 11.75 -0.86 2.44
C ARG A 63 10.50 -0.02 2.17
N ILE A 64 10.63 1.30 2.30
CA ILE A 64 9.64 2.26 1.78
C ILE A 64 10.38 3.36 1.02
N PHE A 65 9.90 3.66 -0.18
CA PHE A 65 10.43 4.75 -0.98
C PHE A 65 9.32 5.37 -1.84
N ASN A 66 9.56 6.59 -2.29
CA ASN A 66 8.66 7.31 -3.19
C ASN A 66 9.30 7.38 -4.58
N GLU A 67 8.53 7.04 -5.60
CA GLU A 67 8.96 7.08 -7.00
C GLU A 67 7.77 7.48 -7.87
N ASP A 68 7.93 8.48 -8.74
CA ASP A 68 6.93 8.93 -9.71
C ASP A 68 5.52 9.22 -9.14
N ASN A 69 5.46 9.79 -7.93
CA ASN A 69 4.24 10.05 -7.17
C ASN A 69 3.57 8.82 -6.54
N PHE A 70 4.27 7.70 -6.45
CA PHE A 70 3.81 6.51 -5.77
C PHE A 70 4.69 6.19 -4.58
N TRP A 71 4.06 5.88 -3.46
CA TRP A 71 4.73 5.15 -2.40
C TRP A 71 4.84 3.68 -2.80
N LYS A 72 6.06 3.16 -2.79
CA LYS A 72 6.35 1.74 -2.96
C LYS A 72 6.75 1.19 -1.60
N VAL A 73 5.92 0.32 -1.06
CA VAL A 73 6.09 -0.28 0.27
C VAL A 73 6.39 -1.76 0.09
N GLU A 74 7.63 -2.14 0.37
CA GLU A 74 8.11 -3.51 0.32
C GLU A 74 7.85 -4.19 1.66
N ILE A 75 7.01 -5.22 1.63
CA ILE A 75 6.56 -5.97 2.81
C ILE A 75 6.92 -7.44 2.61
N PHE A 76 7.70 -7.94 3.56
CA PHE A 76 7.87 -9.37 3.78
C PHE A 76 6.72 -9.89 4.64
N VAL A 77 6.06 -10.94 4.16
CA VAL A 77 4.91 -11.58 4.78
C VAL A 77 5.29 -13.01 5.11
N ASP A 78 5.28 -13.35 6.40
CA ASP A 78 5.43 -14.73 6.88
C ASP A 78 4.13 -15.17 7.56
N SER A 79 3.61 -16.31 7.14
CA SER A 79 2.41 -16.90 7.72
C SER A 79 2.59 -18.41 7.86
N ASN A 80 2.04 -18.97 8.94
CA ASN A 80 1.92 -20.41 9.10
C ASN A 80 0.53 -20.83 8.62
N VAL A 81 0.48 -21.62 7.55
CA VAL A 81 -0.76 -22.13 6.97
C VAL A 81 -0.70 -23.65 6.98
N ASP A 82 -1.59 -24.28 7.76
CA ASP A 82 -1.67 -25.73 7.94
C ASP A 82 -0.33 -26.39 8.29
N GLY A 83 0.42 -25.76 9.22
CA GLY A 83 1.72 -26.24 9.66
C GLY A 83 2.88 -25.97 8.68
N GLN A 84 2.60 -25.38 7.53
CA GLN A 84 3.61 -24.96 6.55
C GLN A 84 3.87 -23.46 6.67
N SER A 85 5.13 -23.08 6.85
CA SER A 85 5.53 -21.68 6.69
C SER A 85 5.43 -21.28 5.22
N LYS A 86 4.70 -20.20 4.97
CA LYS A 86 4.52 -19.57 3.67
C LYS A 86 5.06 -18.15 3.78
N LYS A 87 5.95 -17.83 2.85
CA LYS A 87 6.68 -16.56 2.83
C LYS A 87 6.50 -15.90 1.47
N GLY A 88 6.35 -14.59 1.48
CA GLY A 88 6.30 -13.80 0.26
C GLY A 88 6.85 -12.41 0.50
N LEU A 89 7.56 -11.89 -0.50
CA LEU A 89 7.97 -10.50 -0.54
C LEU A 89 7.07 -9.77 -1.54
N PHE A 90 6.39 -8.73 -1.08
CA PHE A 90 5.43 -7.98 -1.87
C PHE A 90 5.81 -6.51 -1.94
N ILE A 91 5.53 -5.86 -3.06
CA ILE A 91 5.53 -4.41 -3.17
C ILE A 91 4.09 -3.95 -3.35
N VAL A 92 3.62 -3.14 -2.42
CA VAL A 92 2.36 -2.40 -2.55
C VAL A 92 2.66 -1.04 -3.17
N VAL A 93 1.98 -0.71 -4.27
CA VAL A 93 2.13 0.57 -4.96
C VAL A 93 0.93 1.45 -4.61
N ILE A 94 1.17 2.60 -4.01
CA ILE A 94 0.13 3.48 -3.45
C ILE A 94 0.25 4.88 -4.05
N ASP A 95 -0.84 5.42 -4.59
CA ASP A 95 -0.88 6.79 -5.07
C ASP A 95 -0.68 7.76 -3.90
N GLN A 96 0.33 8.63 -3.97
CA GLN A 96 0.68 9.50 -2.85
C GLN A 96 -0.34 10.61 -2.61
N TYR A 97 -1.24 10.92 -3.54
CA TYR A 97 -2.23 11.99 -3.41
C TYR A 97 -3.60 11.47 -2.99
N THR A 98 -3.94 10.22 -3.34
CA THR A 98 -5.24 9.63 -2.99
C THR A 98 -5.15 8.60 -1.87
N GLY A 99 -4.00 7.95 -1.70
CA GLY A 99 -3.86 6.79 -0.81
C GLY A 99 -4.43 5.49 -1.38
N ASP A 100 -4.85 5.48 -2.66
CA ASP A 100 -5.34 4.27 -3.30
C ASP A 100 -4.18 3.32 -3.63
N VAL A 101 -4.37 2.04 -3.34
CA VAL A 101 -3.49 0.99 -3.84
C VAL A 101 -3.74 0.81 -5.34
N LYS A 102 -2.70 0.97 -6.16
CA LYS A 102 -2.76 0.82 -7.61
C LYS A 102 -2.27 -0.53 -8.10
N ASP A 103 -1.35 -1.15 -7.36
CA ASP A 103 -0.78 -2.43 -7.74
C ASP A 103 -0.23 -3.21 -6.55
N LEU A 104 -0.12 -4.53 -6.72
CA LEU A 104 0.51 -5.47 -5.80
C LEU A 104 1.43 -6.40 -6.60
N LEU A 105 2.74 -6.25 -6.40
CA LEU A 105 3.74 -7.05 -7.09
C LEU A 105 4.35 -8.07 -6.13
N GLN A 106 4.34 -9.35 -6.49
CA GLN A 106 5.06 -10.38 -5.75
C GLN A 106 6.47 -10.54 -6.32
N GLN A 107 7.49 -10.41 -5.46
CA GLN A 107 8.86 -10.70 -5.82
C GLN A 107 9.19 -12.18 -5.57
N LYS A 108 10.03 -12.75 -6.44
CA LYS A 108 10.63 -14.06 -6.17
C LYS A 108 11.71 -13.90 -5.12
N ILE A 109 11.58 -14.66 -4.04
CA ILE A 109 12.65 -14.86 -3.06
C ILE A 109 13.60 -15.88 -3.70
N VAL A 110 14.83 -15.46 -4.02
CA VAL A 110 15.90 -16.32 -4.57
C VAL A 110 16.72 -16.90 -3.42
#